data_AF-A0A8H3WZA1-F1
#
_entry.id   AF-A0A8H3WZA1-F1
#
_cell.length_a   1.000
_cell.length_b   1.000
_cell.length_c   1.000
_cell.angle_alpha   90.00
_cell.angle_beta   90.00
_cell.angle_gamma   90.00
#
_symmetry.space_group_name_H-M   'P 1'
#
loop_
_entity.id
_entity.type
_entity.pdbx_description
1 polymer ?
#
loop_
_entity_poly.entity_id
_entity_poly.type
_entity_poly.pdbx_seq_one_letter_code
_entity_poly.pdbx_strand_id
1 'polypeptide(L)'
;MFKKWILINFVKVIIISTVSDESKAFEYYMKAAELGNAVAINDVGICYDDGIGVEKDEKKTFEYYMRAAELGNASANYNVGAWKWN
;
A
#
# COMPACT_ATOMS: atom_id res chain seq x y z
N MET A 1 17.00 10.26 -7.32
CA MET A 1 15.69 9.63 -7.58
C MET A 1 15.80 8.11 -7.80
N PHE A 2 16.79 7.58 -8.51
CA PHE A 2 16.99 6.12 -8.70
C PHE A 2 17.28 5.28 -7.44
N LYS A 3 17.98 5.85 -6.43
CA LYS A 3 18.35 5.11 -5.22
C LYS A 3 17.15 4.69 -4.34
N LYS A 4 16.06 5.46 -4.37
CA LYS A 4 14.83 5.18 -3.57
C LYS A 4 13.98 4.07 -4.22
N TRP A 5 13.95 4.03 -5.55
CA TRP A 5 13.27 2.99 -6.33
C TRP A 5 13.95 1.61 -6.21
N ILE A 6 15.29 1.60 -6.20
CA ILE A 6 16.07 0.38 -5.98
C ILE A 6 15.87 -0.15 -4.57
N LEU A 7 15.86 0.69 -3.54
CA LEU A 7 15.62 0.26 -2.16
C LEU A 7 14.22 -0.35 -2.00
N ILE A 8 13.21 0.25 -2.60
CA ILE A 8 11.82 -0.24 -2.58
C ILE A 8 11.71 -1.58 -3.32
N ASN A 9 12.32 -1.72 -4.51
CA ASN A 9 12.33 -3.00 -5.23
C ASN A 9 13.16 -4.08 -4.54
N PHE A 10 14.26 -3.72 -3.88
CA PHE A 10 15.12 -4.66 -3.17
C PHE A 10 14.43 -5.21 -1.91
N VAL A 11 13.71 -4.34 -1.18
CA VAL A 11 12.84 -4.76 -0.07
C VAL A 11 11.67 -5.62 -0.59
N LYS A 12 11.09 -5.27 -1.75
CA LYS A 12 10.08 -6.10 -2.44
C LYS A 12 10.61 -7.52 -2.69
N VAL A 13 11.81 -7.66 -3.27
CA VAL A 13 12.44 -8.96 -3.59
C VAL A 13 12.73 -9.79 -2.34
N ILE A 14 13.10 -9.18 -1.21
CA ILE A 14 13.37 -9.91 0.03
C ILE A 14 12.06 -10.40 0.68
N ILE A 15 10.98 -9.61 0.63
CA ILE A 15 9.67 -9.93 1.26
C ILE A 15 8.88 -10.99 0.47
N ILE A 16 9.01 -11.06 -0.86
CA ILE A 16 8.21 -11.97 -1.73
C ILE A 16 8.52 -13.48 -1.49
N SER A 17 9.55 -13.82 -0.72
CA SER A 17 10.04 -15.21 -0.64
C SER A 17 9.17 -16.19 0.16
N THR A 18 8.26 -15.74 1.02
CA THR A 18 7.50 -16.66 1.89
C THR A 18 6.10 -16.15 2.24
N VAL A 19 5.07 -16.96 1.93
CA VAL A 19 3.63 -16.72 2.22
C VAL A 19 3.33 -16.34 3.68
N SER A 20 4.23 -16.66 4.63
CA SER A 20 4.15 -16.24 6.03
C SER A 20 4.47 -14.76 6.29
N ASP A 21 5.05 -14.05 5.33
CA ASP A 21 5.48 -12.65 5.49
C ASP A 21 4.47 -11.64 4.95
N GLU A 22 3.51 -12.01 4.11
CA GLU A 22 2.55 -11.06 3.57
C GLU A 22 1.68 -10.44 4.66
N SER A 23 1.16 -11.23 5.61
CA SER A 23 0.43 -10.72 6.77
C SER A 23 1.31 -9.86 7.69
N LYS A 24 2.60 -10.19 7.82
CA LYS A 24 3.55 -9.36 8.58
C LYS A 24 3.86 -8.05 7.86
N ALA A 25 4.02 -8.08 6.54
CA ALA A 25 4.22 -6.90 5.71
C ALA A 25 3.00 -5.96 5.84
N PHE A 26 1.80 -6.52 5.78
CA PHE A 26 0.56 -5.79 6.06
C PHE A 26 0.58 -5.14 7.46
N GLU A 27 0.95 -5.87 8.51
CA GLU A 27 1.10 -5.29 9.86
C GLU A 27 2.12 -4.14 9.92
N TYR A 28 3.25 -4.26 9.23
CA TYR A 28 4.25 -3.20 9.17
C TYR A 28 3.74 -1.96 8.42
N TYR A 29 3.04 -2.14 7.31
CA TYR A 29 2.40 -1.05 6.58
C TYR A 29 1.32 -0.37 7.42
N MET A 30 0.53 -1.14 8.16
CA MET A 30 -0.47 -0.62 9.10
C MET A 30 0.17 0.23 10.20
N LYS A 31 1.23 -0.25 10.85
CA LYS A 31 1.96 0.53 11.88
C LYS A 31 2.54 1.82 11.30
N ALA A 32 3.10 1.77 10.09
CA ALA A 32 3.61 2.97 9.43
C ALA A 32 2.49 3.93 8.99
N ALA A 33 1.33 3.40 8.60
CA ALA A 33 0.14 4.16 8.26
C ALA A 33 -0.47 4.88 9.48
N GLU A 34 -0.45 4.25 10.65
CA GLU A 34 -0.84 4.85 11.94
C GLU A 34 0.05 6.03 12.32
N LEU A 35 1.34 6.00 11.94
CA LEU A 35 2.28 7.11 12.11
C LEU A 35 2.07 8.25 11.08
N GLY A 36 1.03 8.16 10.24
CA GLY A 36 0.69 9.19 9.25
C GLY A 36 1.54 9.16 7.98
N ASN A 37 2.26 8.07 7.71
CA ASN A 37 3.04 7.95 6.49
C ASN A 37 2.11 7.74 5.28
N ALA A 38 1.97 8.76 4.45
CA ALA A 38 1.10 8.74 3.27
C ALA A 38 1.46 7.64 2.25
N VAL A 39 2.73 7.22 2.17
CA VAL A 39 3.16 6.10 1.32
C VAL A 39 2.68 4.77 1.90
N ALA A 40 2.85 4.57 3.20
CA ALA A 40 2.37 3.36 3.87
C ALA A 40 0.84 3.23 3.82
N ILE A 41 0.10 4.34 3.96
CA ILE A 41 -1.37 4.34 3.82
C ILE A 41 -1.78 3.88 2.41
N ASN A 42 -1.06 4.28 1.37
CA ASN A 42 -1.28 3.78 0.01
C ASN A 42 -0.94 2.30 -0.12
N ASP A 43 0.15 1.85 0.49
CA ASP A 43 0.57 0.44 0.43
C ASP A 43 -0.43 -0.48 1.16
N VAL A 44 -1.06 -0.01 2.24
CA VAL A 44 -2.20 -0.71 2.87
C VAL A 44 -3.39 -0.82 1.91
N GLY A 45 -3.69 0.24 1.15
CA GLY A 45 -4.71 0.19 0.10
C GLY A 45 -4.40 -0.88 -0.96
N ILE A 46 -3.14 -0.98 -1.39
CA ILE A 46 -2.70 -2.04 -2.32
C ILE A 46 -2.88 -3.43 -1.71
N CYS A 47 -2.58 -3.61 -0.42
CA CYS A 47 -2.80 -4.90 0.24
C CYS A 47 -4.28 -5.34 0.22
N TYR A 48 -5.23 -4.42 0.40
CA TYR A 48 -6.66 -4.73 0.29
C TYR A 48 -7.14 -4.94 -1.15
N ASP A 49 -6.47 -4.33 -2.13
CA ASP A 49 -6.78 -4.49 -3.57
C ASP A 49 -6.31 -5.87 -4.07
N ASP A 50 -5.05 -6.20 -3.77
CA ASP A 50 -4.38 -7.41 -4.24
C ASP A 50 -4.60 -8.62 -3.31
N GLY A 51 -5.10 -8.41 -2.08
CA GLY A 51 -5.30 -9.46 -1.09
C GLY A 51 -4.00 -9.95 -0.45
N ILE A 52 -3.03 -9.04 -0.29
CA ILE A 52 -1.69 -9.36 0.24
C ILE A 52 -1.74 -9.34 1.76
N GLY A 53 -1.69 -10.53 2.37
CA GLY A 53 -1.68 -10.67 3.83
C GLY A 53 -3.00 -10.33 4.54
N VAL A 54 -4.01 -9.92 3.78
CA VAL A 54 -5.37 -9.58 4.23
C VAL A 54 -6.37 -9.98 3.13
N GLU A 55 -7.62 -10.27 3.52
CA GLU A 55 -8.69 -10.51 2.55
C GLU A 55 -8.96 -9.25 1.71
N LYS A 56 -9.25 -9.44 0.42
CA LYS A 56 -9.59 -8.34 -0.47
C LYS A 56 -10.82 -7.59 0.01
N ASP A 57 -10.74 -6.27 0.02
CA ASP A 57 -11.84 -5.41 0.46
C ASP A 57 -11.82 -4.11 -0.34
N GLU A 58 -12.71 -4.04 -1.33
CA GLU A 58 -12.81 -2.91 -2.26
C GLU A 58 -13.16 -1.60 -1.53
N LYS A 59 -14.01 -1.68 -0.52
CA LYS A 59 -14.43 -0.52 0.26
C LYS A 59 -13.24 0.04 1.04
N LYS A 60 -12.49 -0.82 1.74
CA LYS A 60 -11.29 -0.40 2.46
C LYS A 60 -10.21 0.09 1.50
N THR A 61 -10.03 -0.55 0.36
CA THR A 61 -9.09 -0.11 -0.69
C THR A 61 -9.35 1.36 -1.05
N PHE A 62 -10.60 1.71 -1.34
CA PHE A 62 -10.98 3.08 -1.65
C PHE A 62 -10.75 4.04 -0.48
N GLU A 63 -11.11 3.66 0.75
CA GLU A 63 -10.89 4.48 1.96
C GLU A 63 -9.41 4.80 2.19
N TYR A 64 -8.53 3.81 2.05
CA TYR A 64 -7.09 3.99 2.23
C TYR A 64 -6.46 4.82 1.11
N TYR A 65 -6.86 4.60 -0.15
CA TYR A 65 -6.39 5.45 -1.26
C TYR A 65 -6.85 6.91 -1.12
N MET A 66 -8.10 7.15 -0.72
CA MET A 66 -8.59 8.50 -0.44
C MET A 66 -7.79 9.19 0.67
N ARG A 67 -7.56 8.48 1.78
CA ARG A 67 -6.79 9.02 2.90
C ARG A 67 -5.33 9.31 2.52
N ALA A 68 -4.70 8.46 1.73
CA ALA A 68 -3.34 8.70 1.23
C ALA A 68 -3.29 9.89 0.27
N ALA A 69 -4.31 10.04 -0.59
CA ALA A 69 -4.46 11.18 -1.50
C ALA A 69 -4.61 12.51 -0.75
N GLU A 70 -5.43 12.54 0.31
CA GLU A 70 -5.61 13.70 1.19
C GLU A 70 -4.30 14.14 1.86
N LEU A 71 -3.41 13.19 2.17
CA LEU A 71 -2.07 13.45 2.72
C LEU A 71 -1.02 13.80 1.65
N GLY A 72 -1.44 14.01 0.39
CA GLY A 72 -0.57 14.45 -0.70
C GLY A 72 0.20 13.32 -1.40
N ASN A 73 -0.20 12.05 -1.23
CA ASN A 73 0.39 10.96 -2.00
C ASN A 73 -0.07 11.02 -3.46
N ALA A 74 0.86 11.32 -4.37
CA ALA A 74 0.59 11.40 -5.81
C ALA A 74 0.16 10.05 -6.42
N SER A 75 0.71 8.94 -5.95
CA SER A 75 0.33 7.59 -6.38
C SER A 75 -1.09 7.25 -5.96
N ALA A 76 -1.47 7.63 -4.73
CA ALA A 76 -2.83 7.41 -4.24
C ALA A 76 -3.86 8.22 -5.03
N ASN A 77 -3.56 9.47 -5.38
CA ASN A 77 -4.42 10.28 -6.26
C ASN A 77 -4.69 9.61 -7.61
N TYR A 78 -3.67 8.97 -8.20
CA TYR A 78 -3.83 8.17 -9.41
C TYR A 78 -4.70 6.92 -9.16
N ASN A 79 -4.45 6.20 -8.07
CA ASN A 79 -5.17 4.97 -7.72
C ASN A 79 -6.66 5.23 -7.44
N VAL A 80 -7.01 6.30 -6.72
CA VAL A 80 -8.40 6.77 -6.55
C VAL A 80 -9.04 7.06 -7.91
N GLY A 81 -8.28 7.71 -8.79
CA GLY A 81 -8.72 8.02 -10.14
C GLY A 81 -8.95 6.78 -10.99
N ALA A 82 -8.18 5.70 -10.84
CA ALA A 82 -8.40 4.45 -11.54
C ALA A 82 -9.59 3.66 -10.99
N TRP A 83 -9.74 3.61 -9.66
CA TRP A 83 -10.83 2.91 -8.98
C TRP A 83 -12.21 3.50 -9.25
N LYS A 84 -12.32 4.82 -9.41
CA LYS A 84 -13.60 5.49 -9.69
C LYS A 84 -14.19 5.18 -11.08
N TRP A 85 -13.42 4.54 -11.96
CA TRP A 85 -13.79 4.29 -13.36
C TRP A 85 -13.92 2.81 -13.72
N ASN A 86 -13.68 1.90 -12.77
CA ASN A 86 -14.05 0.48 -12.84
C ASN A 86 -15.45 0.28 -12.25
#